data_AF-A0A4Q3L0H5-F1
#
_entry.id   AF-A0A4Q3L0H5-F1
#
_cell.length_a   1.000
_cell.length_b   1.000
_cell.length_c   1.000
_cell.angle_alpha   90.00
_cell.angle_beta   90.00
_cell.angle_gamma   90.00
#
_symmetry.space_group_name_H-M   'P 1'
#
loop_
_entity.id
_entity.type
_entity.pdbx_description
1 polymer ?
#
loop_
_entity_poly.entity_id
_entity_poly.type
_entity_poly.pdbx_seq_one_letter_code
_entity_poly.pdbx_strand_id
1 'polypeptide(L)'
;MVDRHRRQLLLPGTRRRAGGAQWPVSAGAGGLVAQPVRRLGAHTFVPRHATGHRVSRLFLYVARQYAAHLLLVLLALVVLVLGVTLIENAGALARNDSGPAAAWHLCRWSMAEYAYQNWPIAAVVAALSCSATMGRDGETLAIMATGQAPWRLALPYLVVALLGAALMT
;
A
#
# COMPACT_ATOMS: atom_id res chain seq x y z
N MET A 1 -4.59 68.98 -33.51
CA MET A 1 -4.35 67.54 -33.75
C MET A 1 -5.36 66.77 -32.90
N VAL A 2 -6.58 66.61 -33.42
CA VAL A 2 -7.17 65.34 -33.92
C VAL A 2 -7.52 64.43 -32.72
N ASP A 3 -8.71 64.45 -32.13
CA ASP A 3 -10.09 64.28 -32.66
C ASP A 3 -10.37 62.88 -33.24
N ARG A 4 -11.59 62.39 -32.96
CA ARG A 4 -12.30 61.24 -33.59
C ARG A 4 -11.94 59.83 -33.10
N HIS A 5 -12.85 58.88 -32.94
CA HIS A 5 -14.31 58.82 -32.94
C HIS A 5 -14.69 57.37 -32.58
N ARG A 6 -15.65 57.21 -31.67
CA ARG A 6 -16.86 56.39 -31.83
C ARG A 6 -16.92 55.46 -33.06
N ARG A 7 -17.27 54.18 -32.81
CA ARG A 7 -18.32 53.35 -33.49
C ARG A 7 -18.01 51.86 -33.20
N GLN A 8 -18.78 51.15 -32.37
CA GLN A 8 -20.07 50.52 -32.71
C GLN A 8 -20.13 49.93 -34.12
N LEU A 9 -20.05 48.60 -34.21
CA LEU A 9 -20.47 47.69 -35.31
C LEU A 9 -20.38 46.28 -34.68
N LEU A 10 -21.39 45.66 -34.09
CA LEU A 10 -22.67 45.15 -34.63
C LEU A 10 -22.54 44.38 -35.97
N LEU A 11 -22.43 43.05 -35.81
CA LEU A 11 -23.03 41.96 -36.63
C LEU A 11 -22.48 41.73 -38.06
N PRO A 12 -22.82 40.62 -38.76
CA PRO A 12 -23.11 39.23 -38.37
C PRO A 12 -22.48 38.15 -39.30
N GLY A 13 -22.39 36.90 -38.80
CA GLY A 13 -22.49 35.67 -39.60
C GLY A 13 -21.25 35.23 -40.40
N THR A 14 -21.06 33.98 -40.81
CA THR A 14 -21.71 32.68 -40.58
C THR A 14 -20.81 31.64 -41.29
N ARG A 15 -20.76 30.39 -40.77
CA ARG A 15 -20.30 29.14 -41.45
C ARG A 15 -18.76 29.03 -41.64
N ARG A 16 -18.09 27.88 -41.46
CA ARG A 16 -18.50 26.48 -41.64
C ARG A 16 -17.45 25.51 -41.06
N ARG A 17 -17.93 24.45 -40.39
CA ARG A 17 -17.46 23.05 -40.30
C ARG A 17 -15.96 22.70 -40.35
N ALA A 18 -15.52 22.01 -39.30
CA ALA A 18 -15.02 20.61 -39.27
C ALA A 18 -14.74 20.28 -37.79
N GLY A 19 -15.01 19.12 -37.18
CA GLY A 19 -15.54 17.83 -37.56
C GLY A 19 -15.33 16.92 -36.33
N GLY A 20 -16.28 16.02 -36.05
CA GLY A 20 -16.03 14.82 -35.25
C GLY A 20 -16.09 14.93 -33.72
N ALA A 21 -17.27 14.64 -33.16
CA ALA A 21 -17.47 13.65 -32.07
C ALA A 21 -18.93 13.79 -31.57
N GLN A 22 -19.81 13.07 -32.25
CA GLN A 22 -21.22 12.98 -31.92
C GLN A 22 -21.35 12.03 -30.72
N TRP A 23 -21.59 12.56 -29.53
CA TRP A 23 -22.12 11.77 -28.42
C TRP A 23 -23.64 11.67 -28.60
N PRO A 24 -24.25 10.48 -28.56
CA PRO A 24 -25.70 10.36 -28.65
C PRO A 24 -26.35 10.92 -27.38
N VAL A 25 -26.83 12.15 -27.46
CA VAL A 25 -27.81 12.70 -26.52
C VAL A 25 -29.14 12.01 -26.84
N SER A 26 -29.43 10.95 -26.10
CA SER A 26 -30.78 10.39 -26.05
C SER A 26 -31.65 11.35 -25.24
N ALA A 27 -32.35 12.21 -25.97
CA ALA A 27 -33.45 13.01 -25.47
C ALA A 27 -34.62 12.08 -25.10
N GLY A 28 -34.60 11.59 -23.85
CA GLY A 28 -35.77 11.01 -23.19
C GLY A 28 -36.55 12.11 -22.50
N ALA A 29 -37.60 12.59 -23.15
CA ALA A 29 -38.65 13.38 -22.52
C ALA A 29 -39.32 12.54 -21.42
N GLY A 30 -39.13 12.93 -20.16
CA GLY A 30 -39.73 12.24 -19.02
C GLY A 30 -39.51 13.00 -17.72
N GLY A 31 -40.49 13.85 -17.38
CA GLY A 31 -40.80 14.27 -16.02
C GLY A 31 -39.65 14.72 -15.13
N LEU A 32 -39.47 16.03 -15.03
CA LEU A 32 -38.94 16.68 -13.82
C LEU A 32 -39.87 16.40 -12.64
N VAL A 33 -39.81 15.21 -12.08
CA VAL A 33 -40.23 14.96 -10.70
C VAL A 33 -39.05 15.40 -9.86
N ALA A 34 -39.14 16.61 -9.31
CA ALA A 34 -38.31 17.05 -8.21
C ALA A 34 -38.47 16.01 -7.09
N GLN A 35 -37.52 15.08 -6.99
CA GLN A 35 -37.45 14.20 -5.83
C GLN A 35 -37.24 15.12 -4.62
N PRO A 36 -38.13 15.07 -3.61
CA PRO A 36 -37.87 15.77 -2.38
C PRO A 36 -36.56 15.21 -1.85
N VAL A 37 -35.58 16.10 -1.65
CA VAL A 37 -34.35 15.82 -0.92
C VAL A 37 -34.79 15.41 0.48
N ARG A 38 -35.05 14.12 0.63
CA ARG A 38 -35.40 13.48 1.89
C ARG A 38 -34.16 13.69 2.72
N ARG A 39 -34.17 14.72 3.57
CA ARG A 39 -33.16 14.95 4.60
C ARG A 39 -33.01 13.61 5.30
N LEU A 40 -31.95 12.90 4.93
CA LEU A 40 -31.54 11.64 5.52
C LEU A 40 -31.29 12.03 6.97
N GLY A 41 -32.29 11.76 7.80
CA GLY A 41 -32.27 12.05 9.22
C GLY A 41 -30.95 11.53 9.76
N ALA A 42 -30.30 12.38 10.56
CA ALA A 42 -29.06 12.11 11.25
C ALA A 42 -28.91 10.61 11.48
N HIS A 43 -28.15 9.95 10.58
CA HIS A 43 -27.70 8.60 10.82
C HIS A 43 -26.75 8.78 11.98
N THR A 44 -27.31 8.69 13.18
CA THR A 44 -26.59 8.43 14.40
C THR A 44 -25.77 7.22 14.05
N PHE A 45 -24.49 7.49 13.77
CA PHE A 45 -23.49 6.49 13.50
C PHE A 45 -23.39 5.73 14.81
N VAL A 46 -24.24 4.71 15.00
CA VAL A 46 -24.20 3.85 16.16
C VAL A 46 -22.85 3.18 16.06
N PRO A 47 -21.85 3.58 16.87
CA PRO A 47 -20.56 2.95 16.80
C PRO A 47 -20.81 1.58 17.40
N ARG A 48 -20.98 0.57 16.53
CA ARG A 48 -21.10 -0.83 16.94
C ARG A 48 -19.77 -1.19 17.59
N HIS A 49 -19.67 -0.91 18.88
CA HIS A 49 -18.63 -1.41 19.76
C HIS A 49 -18.85 -2.91 19.79
N ALA A 50 -18.22 -3.61 18.84
CA ALA A 50 -18.01 -5.04 18.92
C ALA A 50 -16.95 -5.27 20.00
N THR A 51 -17.36 -5.08 21.25
CA THR A 51 -16.74 -5.69 22.42
C THR A 51 -16.86 -7.19 22.26
N GLY A 52 -15.79 -7.81 21.78
CA GLY A 52 -15.71 -9.25 21.66
C GLY A 52 -14.32 -9.65 21.20
N HIS A 53 -13.57 -10.27 22.11
CA HIS A 53 -12.22 -10.83 21.97
C HIS A 53 -12.10 -11.96 20.92
N ARG A 54 -12.86 -11.92 19.81
CA ARG A 54 -12.65 -12.79 18.66
C ARG A 54 -11.77 -12.03 17.70
N VAL A 55 -10.52 -12.45 17.60
CA VAL A 55 -9.59 -11.97 16.56
C VAL A 55 -10.34 -12.03 15.22
N SER A 56 -10.62 -10.87 14.64
CA SER A 56 -11.37 -10.80 13.40
C SER A 56 -10.59 -11.58 12.34
N ARG A 57 -11.27 -12.43 11.55
CA ARG A 57 -10.62 -13.19 10.46
C ARG A 57 -9.82 -12.27 9.53
N LEU A 58 -10.26 -11.02 9.37
CA LEU A 58 -9.55 -9.97 8.63
C LEU A 58 -8.19 -9.63 9.26
N PHE A 59 -8.11 -9.54 10.58
CA PHE A 59 -6.85 -9.26 11.27
C PHE A 59 -5.84 -10.38 11.06
N LEU A 60 -6.26 -11.64 11.25
CA LEU A 60 -5.40 -12.81 11.01
C LEU A 60 -4.96 -12.91 9.56
N TYR A 61 -5.86 -12.58 8.63
CA TYR A 61 -5.55 -12.55 7.20
C TYR A 61 -4.43 -11.55 6.90
N VAL A 62 -4.60 -10.29 7.29
CA VAL A 62 -3.58 -9.24 7.06
C VAL A 62 -2.29 -9.54 7.80
N ALA A 63 -2.37 -10.03 9.04
CA ALA A 63 -1.20 -10.42 9.83
C ALA A 63 -0.42 -11.55 9.15
N ARG A 64 -1.09 -12.58 8.63
CA ARG A 64 -0.44 -13.68 7.91
C ARG A 64 0.20 -13.21 6.62
N GLN A 65 -0.50 -12.38 5.86
CA GLN A 65 0.00 -11.83 4.60
C GLN A 65 1.25 -10.98 4.84
N TYR A 66 1.19 -10.10 5.85
CA TYR A 66 2.32 -9.28 6.25
C TYR A 66 3.50 -10.11 6.77
N ALA A 67 3.26 -11.12 7.63
CA ALA A 67 4.30 -11.98 8.14
C ALA A 67 5.05 -12.72 7.01
N ALA A 68 4.33 -13.17 5.97
CA ALA A 68 4.95 -13.77 4.81
C ALA A 68 5.85 -12.79 4.05
N HIS A 69 5.39 -11.56 3.81
CA HIS A 69 6.20 -10.51 3.18
C HIS A 69 7.42 -10.14 4.04
N LEU A 70 7.24 -10.07 5.37
CA LEU A 70 8.30 -9.78 6.32
C LEU A 70 9.40 -10.84 6.28
N LEU A 71 9.03 -12.12 6.33
CA LEU A 71 9.98 -13.21 6.27
C LEU A 71 10.71 -13.25 4.92
N LEU A 72 10.02 -13.02 3.81
CA LEU A 72 10.65 -12.98 2.48
C LEU A 72 11.65 -11.83 2.36
N VAL A 73 11.28 -10.63 2.80
CA VAL A 73 12.16 -9.45 2.75
C VAL A 73 13.35 -9.62 3.68
N LEU A 74 13.12 -10.09 4.91
CA LEU A 74 14.18 -10.34 5.87
C LEU A 74 15.15 -11.41 5.36
N LEU A 75 14.63 -12.52 4.83
CA LEU A 75 15.43 -13.57 4.22
C LEU A 75 16.26 -13.03 3.06
N ALA A 76 15.67 -12.23 2.17
CA ALA A 76 16.37 -11.64 1.04
C ALA A 76 17.53 -10.73 1.51
N LEU A 77 17.30 -9.87 2.51
CA LEU A 77 18.33 -9.00 3.07
C LEU A 77 19.44 -9.80 3.74
N VAL A 78 19.09 -10.80 4.55
CA VAL A 78 20.06 -11.66 5.24
C VAL A 78 20.91 -12.43 4.25
N VAL A 79 20.30 -13.02 3.21
CA VAL A 79 21.03 -13.74 2.15
C VAL A 79 21.95 -12.80 1.39
N LEU A 80 21.50 -11.59 1.08
CA LEU A 80 22.30 -10.57 0.39
C LEU A 80 23.55 -10.22 1.21
N VAL A 81 23.37 -9.87 2.48
CA VAL A 81 24.48 -9.50 3.38
C VAL A 81 25.42 -10.68 3.59
N LEU A 82 24.87 -11.87 3.85
CA LEU A 82 25.66 -13.08 4.07
C LEU A 82 26.51 -13.44 2.83
N GLY A 83 25.97 -13.25 1.62
CA GLY A 83 26.72 -13.43 0.38
C GLY A 83 27.94 -12.50 0.30
N VAL A 84 27.77 -11.23 0.65
CA VAL A 84 28.89 -10.27 0.72
C VAL A 84 29.91 -10.70 1.77
N THR A 85 29.47 -11.04 2.98
CA THR A 85 30.35 -11.50 4.07
C THR A 85 31.16 -12.73 3.69
N LEU A 86 30.56 -13.68 2.98
CA LEU A 86 31.27 -14.88 2.52
C LEU A 86 32.35 -14.56 1.50
N ILE A 87 32.08 -13.63 0.58
CA ILE A 87 33.07 -13.19 -0.42
C ILE A 87 34.23 -12.46 0.27
N GLU A 88 33.93 -11.58 1.23
CA GLU A 88 34.93 -10.86 2.01
C GLU A 88 35.84 -11.82 2.80
N ASN A 89 35.26 -12.86 3.39
CA ASN A 89 35.98 -13.85 4.18
C ASN A 89 36.59 -14.99 3.35
N ALA A 90 36.28 -15.11 2.06
CA ALA A 90 36.73 -16.20 1.20
C ALA A 90 38.26 -16.33 1.19
N GLY A 91 38.98 -15.20 1.16
CA GLY A 91 40.44 -15.19 1.19
C GLY A 91 41.06 -15.62 2.52
N ALA A 92 40.33 -15.51 3.63
CA ALA A 92 40.76 -16.02 4.93
C ALA A 92 40.45 -17.52 5.07
N LEU A 93 39.29 -17.96 4.59
CA LEU A 93 38.87 -19.35 4.55
C LEU A 93 39.74 -20.20 3.61
N ALA A 94 40.24 -19.63 2.52
CA ALA A 94 41.13 -20.33 1.60
C ALA A 94 42.55 -20.53 2.15
N ARG A 95 42.96 -19.72 3.14
CA ARG A 95 44.32 -19.72 3.71
C ARG A 95 44.43 -20.52 5.01
N ASN A 96 43.38 -20.54 5.81
CA ASN A 96 43.30 -21.40 6.97
C ASN A 96 42.63 -22.71 6.53
N ASP A 97 43.30 -23.86 6.69
CA ASP A 97 42.76 -25.22 6.44
C ASP A 97 41.50 -25.58 7.27
N SER A 98 40.92 -24.61 7.99
CA SER A 98 39.55 -24.62 8.47
C SER A 98 38.59 -24.76 7.28
N GLY A 99 38.33 -26.00 6.90
CA GLY A 99 37.51 -26.37 5.76
C GLY A 99 36.05 -25.91 5.83
N PRO A 100 35.16 -26.46 4.98
CA PRO A 100 33.78 -25.96 4.79
C PRO A 100 32.92 -25.90 6.07
N ALA A 101 33.30 -26.64 7.11
CA ALA A 101 32.66 -26.57 8.42
C ALA A 101 32.78 -25.18 9.07
N ALA A 102 33.93 -24.50 8.92
CA ALA A 102 34.12 -23.15 9.48
C ALA A 102 33.22 -22.11 8.80
N ALA A 103 33.03 -22.24 7.48
CA ALA A 103 32.09 -21.42 6.72
C ALA A 103 30.65 -21.60 7.23
N TRP A 104 30.25 -22.84 7.51
CA TRP A 104 28.93 -23.13 8.07
C TRP A 104 28.73 -22.51 9.46
N HIS A 105 29.74 -22.61 10.34
CA HIS A 105 29.71 -22.00 11.66
C HIS A 105 29.59 -20.47 11.58
N LEU A 106 30.36 -19.84 10.68
CA LEU A 106 30.27 -18.41 10.41
C LEU A 106 28.86 -18.04 9.94
N CYS A 107 28.33 -18.73 8.94
CA CYS A 107 26.98 -18.48 8.42
C CYS A 107 25.91 -18.56 9.50
N ARG A 108 25.92 -19.62 10.32
CA ARG A 108 24.90 -19.80 11.37
C ARG A 108 24.94 -18.67 12.40
N TRP A 109 26.12 -18.22 12.79
CA TRP A 109 26.26 -17.18 13.81
C TRP A 109 25.91 -15.80 13.26
N SER A 110 26.46 -15.47 12.08
CA SER A 110 26.21 -14.19 11.42
C SER A 110 24.77 -14.01 10.95
N MET A 111 24.06 -15.10 10.64
CA MET A 111 22.66 -15.05 10.20
C MET A 111 21.74 -14.41 11.25
N ALA A 112 21.90 -14.77 12.53
CA ALA A 112 21.08 -14.20 13.60
C ALA A 112 21.42 -12.71 13.84
N GLU A 113 22.71 -12.37 13.80
CA GLU A 113 23.19 -11.00 13.95
C GLU A 113 22.66 -10.10 12.82
N TYR A 114 22.78 -10.53 11.57
CA TYR A 114 22.26 -9.77 10.43
C TYR A 114 20.74 -9.70 10.42
N ALA A 115 20.03 -10.74 10.86
CA ALA A 115 18.58 -10.68 10.99
C ALA A 115 18.15 -9.60 12.00
N TYR A 116 18.83 -9.52 13.15
CA TYR A 116 18.57 -8.49 14.16
C TYR A 116 18.81 -7.08 13.64
N GLN A 117 19.95 -6.85 12.98
CA GLN A 117 20.31 -5.53 12.45
C GLN A 117 19.39 -5.08 11.31
N ASN A 118 18.94 -6.00 10.46
CA ASN A 118 18.09 -5.70 9.31
C ASN A 118 16.58 -5.72 9.63
N TRP A 119 16.19 -6.12 10.84
CA TRP A 119 14.80 -6.21 11.28
C TRP A 119 13.96 -4.95 11.02
N PRO A 120 14.36 -3.73 11.47
CA PRO A 120 13.53 -2.54 11.29
C PRO A 120 13.34 -2.16 9.82
N ILE A 121 14.38 -2.34 8.99
CA ILE A 121 14.33 -2.06 7.56
C ILE A 121 13.42 -3.07 6.87
N ALA A 122 13.55 -4.36 7.20
CA ALA A 122 12.70 -5.42 6.68
C ALA A 122 11.22 -5.18 7.02
N ALA A 123 10.92 -4.76 8.26
CA ALA A 123 9.57 -4.46 8.74
C ALA A 123 8.88 -3.38 7.89
N VAL A 124 9.60 -2.30 7.57
CA VAL A 124 9.07 -1.19 6.76
C VAL A 124 8.88 -1.61 5.31
N VAL A 125 9.89 -2.24 4.71
CA VAL A 125 9.83 -2.67 3.30
C VAL A 125 8.73 -3.71 3.09
N ALA A 126 8.57 -4.64 4.03
CA ALA A 126 7.49 -5.62 4.00
C ALA A 126 6.11 -4.97 4.13
N ALA A 127 5.97 -3.92 4.95
CA ALA A 127 4.69 -3.23 5.14
C ALA A 127 4.28 -2.50 3.86
N LEU A 128 5.24 -1.86 3.19
CA LEU A 128 5.05 -1.23 1.88
C LEU A 128 4.70 -2.26 0.81
N SER A 129 5.44 -3.36 0.75
CA SER A 129 5.22 -4.44 -0.22
C SER A 129 3.84 -5.09 -0.05
N CYS A 130 3.46 -5.43 1.19
CA CYS A 130 2.15 -6.00 1.52
C CYS A 130 1.01 -5.02 1.21
N SER A 131 1.18 -3.73 1.53
CA SER A 131 0.17 -2.72 1.21
C SER A 131 0.02 -2.51 -0.30
N ALA A 132 1.12 -2.59 -1.05
CA ALA A 132 1.12 -2.48 -2.50
C ALA A 132 0.43 -3.68 -3.17
N THR A 133 0.65 -4.91 -2.69
CA THR A 133 -0.02 -6.11 -3.22
C THR A 133 -1.52 -6.09 -2.91
N MET A 134 -1.92 -5.85 -1.66
CA MET A 134 -3.33 -5.69 -1.29
C MET A 134 -4.03 -4.53 -2.02
N GLY A 135 -3.30 -3.44 -2.29
CA GLY A 135 -3.80 -2.32 -3.08
C GLY A 135 -4.03 -2.67 -4.55
N ARG A 136 -3.13 -3.46 -5.15
CA ARG A 136 -3.23 -3.93 -6.54
C ARG A 136 -4.41 -4.89 -6.73
N ASP A 137 -4.63 -5.78 -5.78
CA ASP A 137 -5.71 -6.78 -5.84
C ASP A 137 -7.09 -6.19 -5.48
N GLY A 138 -7.14 -4.89 -5.12
CA GLY A 138 -8.38 -4.20 -4.74
C GLY A 138 -8.92 -4.59 -3.36
N GLU A 139 -8.18 -5.39 -2.59
CA GLU A 139 -8.58 -5.85 -1.26
C GLU A 139 -8.71 -4.67 -0.28
N THR A 140 -7.78 -3.72 -0.34
CA THR A 140 -7.83 -2.51 0.50
C THR A 140 -9.08 -1.68 0.21
N LEU A 141 -9.48 -1.57 -1.06
CA LEU A 141 -10.69 -0.86 -1.47
C LEU A 141 -11.95 -1.60 -1.01
N ALA A 142 -11.99 -2.93 -1.17
CA ALA A 142 -13.10 -3.76 -0.71
C ALA A 142 -13.29 -3.65 0.81
N ILE A 143 -12.20 -3.66 1.59
CA ILE A 143 -12.24 -3.47 3.04
C ILE A 143 -12.79 -2.09 3.39
N MET A 144 -12.33 -1.02 2.74
CA MET A 144 -12.85 0.33 2.98
C MET A 144 -14.34 0.46 2.60
N ALA A 145 -14.79 -0.22 1.55
CA ALA A 145 -16.19 -0.24 1.14
C ALA A 145 -17.14 -0.88 2.18
N THR A 146 -16.62 -1.74 3.06
CA THR A 146 -17.39 -2.30 4.19
C THR A 146 -17.58 -1.31 5.36
N GLY A 147 -17.12 -0.05 5.21
CA GLY A 147 -17.21 0.97 6.25
C GLY A 147 -16.16 0.82 7.35
N GLN A 148 -15.11 0.02 7.10
CA GLN A 148 -14.02 -0.16 8.05
C GLN A 148 -13.02 0.99 7.97
N ALA A 149 -12.63 1.51 9.13
CA ALA A 149 -11.67 2.59 9.19
C ALA A 149 -10.26 2.11 8.77
N PRO A 150 -9.53 2.88 7.95
CA PRO A 150 -8.26 2.45 7.36
C PRO A 150 -7.16 2.24 8.42
N TRP A 151 -7.20 2.96 9.55
CA TRP A 151 -6.21 2.79 10.63
C TRP A 151 -6.23 1.38 11.26
N ARG A 152 -7.33 0.65 11.13
CA ARG A 152 -7.42 -0.75 11.61
C ARG A 152 -6.53 -1.70 10.82
N LEU A 153 -6.12 -1.33 9.61
CA LEU A 153 -5.16 -2.08 8.80
C LEU A 153 -3.72 -1.87 9.29
N ALA A 154 -3.43 -0.78 9.99
CA ALA A 154 -2.10 -0.54 10.56
C ALA A 154 -1.81 -1.41 11.79
N LEU A 155 -2.85 -1.76 12.55
CA LEU A 155 -2.73 -2.62 13.74
C LEU A 155 -2.05 -3.98 13.49
N PRO A 156 -2.47 -4.80 12.51
CA PRO A 156 -1.80 -6.09 12.27
C PRO A 156 -0.33 -5.94 11.89
N TYR A 157 0.06 -4.86 11.18
CA TYR A 157 1.46 -4.58 10.89
C TYR A 157 2.28 -4.34 12.16
N LEU A 158 1.77 -3.47 13.05
CA LEU A 158 2.44 -3.16 14.33
C LEU A 158 2.55 -4.40 15.22
N VAL A 159 1.47 -5.17 15.37
CA VAL A 159 1.46 -6.36 16.23
C VAL A 159 2.48 -7.38 15.75
N VAL A 160 2.51 -7.70 14.46
CA VAL A 160 3.48 -8.68 13.92
C VAL A 160 4.91 -8.16 14.01
N ALA A 161 5.15 -6.88 13.69
CA ALA A 161 6.49 -6.30 13.77
C ALA A 161 7.03 -6.29 15.21
N LEU A 162 6.18 -5.97 16.19
CA LEU A 162 6.54 -5.98 17.61
C LEU A 162 6.74 -7.40 18.14
N LEU A 163 5.87 -8.34 17.78
CA LEU A 163 6.03 -9.74 18.16
C LEU A 163 7.33 -10.33 17.63
N GLY A 164 7.66 -10.04 16.37
CA GLY A 164 8.92 -10.50 15.80
C GLY A 164 10.14 -9.79 16.38
N ALA A 165 10.05 -8.50 16.69
CA ALA A 165 11.11 -7.80 17.41
C ALA A 165 11.36 -8.41 18.80
N ALA A 166 10.29 -8.70 19.54
CA ALA A 166 10.36 -9.34 20.86
C ALA A 166 10.89 -10.78 20.81
N LEU A 167 10.75 -11.47 19.67
CA LEU A 167 11.32 -12.81 19.46
C LEU A 167 12.83 -12.76 19.20
N MET A 168 13.33 -11.63 18.69
CA MET A 168 14.73 -11.45 18.30
C MET A 168 15.60 -10.84 19.43
N THR A 169 14.97 -10.22 20.44
CA THR A 169 15.60 -9.74 21.68
C THR A 169 15.76 -10.84 22.70
#